data_AF-A0A836BJW8-F1
#
_entry.id   AF-A0A836BJW8-F1
#
_cell.length_a   1.000
_cell.length_b   1.000
_cell.length_c   1.000
_cell.angle_alpha   90.00
_cell.angle_beta   90.00
_cell.angle_gamma   90.00
#
_symmetry.space_group_name_H-M   'P 1'
#
loop_
_entity.id
_entity.type
_entity.pdbx_description
1 polymer ?
#
loop_
_entity_poly.entity_id
_entity_poly.type
_entity_poly.pdbx_seq_one_letter_code
_entity_poly.pdbx_strand_id
1 'polypeptide(L)'
;MSVQTIKTIDAIRFSVWSPTEIRKYSVAEITAPETYDEDGMSVQGGLMDGRLGTLEPGQKCLTCGNTAARCPGHFGHIELAEPILHIAFIDNIYKLLLSTCRSCSRLKVPQEDLDEFAKIRKREAAYSVVSQKRIPEQILEKAKKAKECPHCGKTQYELIFTKPTIFIEKTEIGEHRLLPVTIRERFSQILDDDLILLRYDPATARPEWFILQVMPVPPVTVRPSIILETGIRSEDDLTHKMVDIIRVNQRLKESKEAGTPPLIVQDLVDLLQYHTTTYFDNEVSGIPQAHHRSGRPLKTLTQRLKGKEGRFRGSLSGKRVDFSSRTVISPDPNLDLSEVGVPETVAMKLTIPEIITEWNIERMKKLVINGPSKFPGVNYIVRPDGVKIRLDFVEDRSTIADNLEIGYLVERHISNGDIVMFNRQPSLHQMSIMAHYVRVLPGKTFRLHPAVCPPYNADFDGDEMNLHVPQSEEA
;
A
#
# COMPACT_ATOMS: atom_id res chain seq x y z
N MET A 1 1.29 -7.46 27.00
CA MET A 1 0.05 -8.08 26.50
C MET A 1 0.18 -8.29 25.01
N SER A 2 0.45 -9.52 24.58
CA SER A 2 0.23 -9.92 23.20
C SER A 2 -1.25 -9.68 22.90
N VAL A 3 -1.54 -8.89 21.87
CA VAL A 3 -2.90 -8.81 21.35
C VAL A 3 -3.19 -10.21 20.82
N GLN A 4 -3.88 -11.04 21.59
CA GLN A 4 -4.38 -12.33 21.12
C GLN A 4 -5.15 -12.03 19.82
N THR A 5 -4.60 -12.45 18.69
CA THR A 5 -5.21 -12.28 17.39
C THR A 5 -6.41 -13.23 17.33
N ILE A 6 -7.59 -12.70 17.66
CA ILE A 6 -8.84 -13.46 17.74
C ILE A 6 -9.20 -14.10 16.38
N LYS A 7 -8.68 -13.55 15.27
CA LYS A 7 -8.84 -14.10 13.91
C LYS A 7 -7.59 -13.86 13.06
N THR A 8 -7.27 -14.82 12.20
CA THR A 8 -6.25 -14.72 11.15
C THR A 8 -6.91 -14.52 9.77
N ILE A 9 -6.18 -13.93 8.81
CA ILE A 9 -6.68 -13.72 7.45
C ILE A 9 -6.45 -15.00 6.65
N ASP A 10 -7.53 -15.65 6.19
CA ASP A 10 -7.48 -16.89 5.40
C ASP A 10 -7.19 -16.60 3.90
N ALA A 11 -7.96 -15.69 3.30
CA ALA A 11 -7.82 -15.34 1.89
C ALA A 11 -8.13 -13.86 1.61
N ILE A 12 -7.62 -13.35 0.49
CA ILE A 12 -7.90 -12.00 -0.03
C ILE A 12 -8.54 -12.13 -1.40
N ARG A 13 -9.76 -11.63 -1.55
CA ARG A 13 -10.47 -11.56 -2.83
C ARG A 13 -10.33 -10.16 -3.41
N PHE A 14 -9.70 -10.05 -4.58
CA PHE A 14 -9.59 -8.79 -5.30
C PHE A 14 -10.86 -8.53 -6.13
N SER A 15 -11.35 -7.30 -6.11
CA SER A 15 -12.46 -6.82 -6.92
C SER A 15 -12.17 -5.42 -7.46
N VAL A 16 -12.87 -5.06 -8.53
CA VAL A 16 -12.94 -3.69 -9.02
C VAL A 16 -14.08 -3.00 -8.31
N TRP A 17 -13.81 -1.82 -7.75
CA TRP A 17 -14.82 -1.08 -6.99
C TRP A 17 -15.92 -0.57 -7.90
N SER A 18 -17.16 -0.94 -7.59
CA SER A 18 -18.32 -0.39 -8.25
C SER A 18 -18.58 1.07 -7.82
N PRO A 19 -19.18 1.91 -8.67
CA PRO A 19 -19.56 3.27 -8.29
C PRO A 19 -20.48 3.34 -7.06
N THR A 20 -21.31 2.32 -6.85
CA THR A 20 -22.20 2.21 -5.68
C THR A 20 -21.42 1.90 -4.42
N GLU A 21 -20.44 0.99 -4.47
CA GLU A 21 -19.55 0.72 -3.34
C GLU A 21 -18.70 1.93 -2.96
N ILE A 22 -18.15 2.65 -3.94
CA ILE A 22 -17.35 3.84 -3.68
C ILE A 22 -18.17 4.88 -2.90
N ARG A 23 -19.40 5.16 -3.33
CA ARG A 23 -20.29 6.09 -2.62
C ARG A 23 -20.67 5.58 -1.23
N LYS A 24 -20.88 4.27 -1.07
CA LYS A 24 -21.23 3.66 0.21
C LYS A 24 -20.09 3.69 1.24
N TYR A 25 -18.86 3.45 0.81
CA TYR A 25 -17.68 3.50 1.69
C TYR A 25 -17.20 4.92 1.95
N SER A 26 -17.64 5.87 1.11
CA SER A 26 -17.25 7.25 1.26
C SER A 26 -17.99 7.94 2.41
N VAL A 27 -17.25 8.69 3.22
CA VAL A 27 -17.81 9.50 4.32
C VAL A 27 -18.19 10.92 3.90
N ALA A 28 -17.67 11.38 2.76
CA ALA A 28 -17.86 12.74 2.27
C ALA A 28 -17.66 12.82 0.75
N GLU A 29 -18.53 13.57 0.08
CA GLU A 29 -18.30 14.06 -1.27
C GLU A 29 -17.36 15.27 -1.20
N ILE A 30 -16.31 15.26 -2.02
CA ILE A 30 -15.31 16.33 -2.10
C ILE A 30 -15.62 17.21 -3.28
N THR A 31 -16.01 18.45 -2.99
CA THR A 31 -16.43 19.44 -3.97
C THR A 31 -15.46 20.60 -4.05
N ALA A 32 -14.83 21.01 -2.96
CA ALA A 32 -13.94 22.17 -2.93
C ALA A 32 -12.49 21.79 -3.32
N PRO A 33 -11.86 22.53 -4.25
CA PRO A 33 -10.46 22.32 -4.61
C PRO A 33 -9.48 22.92 -3.59
N GLU A 34 -9.94 23.80 -2.71
CA GLU A 34 -9.14 24.43 -1.66
C GLU A 34 -8.89 23.46 -0.51
N THR A 35 -7.67 23.47 0.02
CA THR A 35 -7.26 22.59 1.13
C THR A 35 -7.45 23.25 2.49
N TYR A 36 -7.02 24.51 2.62
CA TYR A 36 -7.17 25.32 3.83
C TYR A 36 -7.74 26.70 3.49
N ASP A 37 -8.45 27.28 4.44
CA ASP A 37 -8.93 28.66 4.37
C ASP A 37 -7.81 29.67 4.72
N GLU A 38 -8.15 30.96 4.67
CA GLU A 38 -7.23 32.07 4.99
C GLU A 38 -6.74 32.03 6.45
N ASP A 39 -7.53 31.42 7.35
CA ASP A 39 -7.21 31.22 8.77
C ASP A 39 -6.36 29.96 9.02
N GLY A 40 -6.05 29.20 7.96
CA GLY A 40 -5.24 27.98 8.03
C GLY A 40 -6.00 26.75 8.55
N MET A 41 -7.32 26.82 8.67
CA MET A 41 -8.18 25.69 9.02
C MET A 41 -8.58 24.89 7.77
N SER A 42 -8.89 23.61 7.97
CA SER A 42 -9.31 22.73 6.88
C SER A 42 -10.67 23.14 6.31
N VAL A 43 -10.75 23.31 4.99
CA VAL A 43 -12.02 23.63 4.32
C VAL A 43 -12.98 22.44 4.37
N GLN A 44 -14.22 22.68 4.79
CA GLN A 44 -15.27 21.66 4.77
C GLN A 44 -15.65 21.29 3.33
N GLY A 45 -15.72 19.99 3.02
CA GLY A 45 -15.91 19.52 1.66
C GLY A 45 -14.67 19.64 0.76
N GLY A 46 -13.51 20.02 1.32
CA GLY A 46 -12.22 20.03 0.66
C GLY A 46 -11.42 18.75 0.88
N LEU A 47 -10.23 18.67 0.28
CA LEU A 47 -9.37 17.47 0.34
C LEU A 47 -8.76 17.17 1.72
N MET A 48 -8.79 18.15 2.62
CA MET A 48 -8.30 18.05 4.01
C MET A 48 -9.44 18.05 5.04
N ASP A 49 -10.68 17.77 4.60
CA ASP A 49 -11.85 17.68 5.48
C ASP A 49 -11.59 16.72 6.66
N GLY A 50 -11.86 17.18 7.88
CA GLY A 50 -11.63 16.43 9.12
C GLY A 50 -12.42 15.11 9.24
N ARG A 51 -13.40 14.88 8.36
CA ARG A 51 -14.09 13.59 8.20
C ARG A 51 -13.20 12.52 7.56
N LEU A 52 -12.25 12.90 6.71
CA LEU A 52 -11.34 11.96 6.01
C LEU A 52 -10.20 11.45 6.92
N GLY A 53 -10.01 12.07 8.08
CA GLY A 53 -8.98 11.72 9.04
C GLY A 53 -8.39 12.96 9.72
N THR A 54 -7.38 12.76 10.55
CA THR A 54 -6.63 13.84 11.19
C THR A 54 -5.15 13.48 11.22
N LEU A 55 -4.29 14.47 10.96
CA LEU A 55 -2.83 14.36 11.04
C LEU A 55 -2.27 15.07 12.26
N GLU A 56 -2.97 16.09 12.76
CA GLU A 56 -2.47 16.96 13.81
C GLU A 56 -2.58 16.30 15.19
N PRO A 57 -1.51 16.29 16.00
CA PRO A 57 -1.56 15.81 17.37
C PRO A 57 -2.63 16.57 18.18
N GLY A 58 -3.48 15.83 18.89
CA GLY A 58 -4.54 16.40 19.74
C GLY A 58 -5.86 16.68 19.03
N GLN A 59 -5.88 16.79 17.70
CA GLN A 59 -7.13 16.88 16.95
C GLN A 59 -7.80 15.49 16.90
N LYS A 60 -9.14 15.47 17.00
CA LYS A 60 -9.95 14.26 16.88
C LYS A 60 -10.59 14.22 15.50
N CYS A 61 -10.62 13.03 14.90
CA CYS A 61 -11.31 12.82 13.63
C CYS A 61 -12.83 12.97 13.80
N LEU A 62 -13.48 13.67 12.88
CA LEU A 62 -14.93 13.91 12.93
C LEU A 62 -15.76 12.65 12.66
N THR A 63 -15.17 11.62 12.04
CA THR A 63 -15.86 10.37 11.69
C THR A 63 -15.73 9.31 12.80
N CYS A 64 -14.50 9.05 13.29
CA CYS A 64 -14.27 7.99 14.28
C CYS A 64 -13.97 8.48 15.70
N GLY A 65 -13.78 9.78 15.92
CA GLY A 65 -13.44 10.35 17.24
C GLY A 65 -12.02 10.05 17.74
N ASN A 66 -11.26 9.20 17.03
CA ASN A 66 -9.89 8.85 17.38
C ASN A 66 -8.91 9.99 17.07
N THR A 67 -7.79 10.00 17.78
CA THR A 67 -6.63 10.87 17.50
C THR A 67 -5.82 10.35 16.31
N ALA A 68 -4.92 11.18 15.78
CA ALA A 68 -4.09 10.86 14.61
C ALA A 68 -3.38 9.49 14.69
N ALA A 69 -2.88 9.10 15.87
CA ALA A 69 -2.17 7.83 16.05
C ALA A 69 -3.05 6.57 15.94
N ARG A 70 -4.36 6.68 16.21
CA ARG A 70 -5.31 5.55 16.19
C ARG A 70 -6.34 5.63 15.08
N CYS A 71 -6.41 6.75 14.36
CA CYS A 71 -7.32 6.94 13.25
C CYS A 71 -6.82 6.16 12.02
N PRO A 72 -7.60 5.21 11.48
CA PRO A 72 -7.21 4.50 10.26
C PRO A 72 -7.27 5.40 9.01
N GLY A 73 -7.99 6.52 9.08
CA GLY A 73 -8.38 7.33 7.93
C GLY A 73 -9.65 6.82 7.27
N HIS A 74 -10.35 7.71 6.57
CA HIS A 74 -11.65 7.43 5.94
C HIS A 74 -11.66 7.94 4.49
N PHE A 75 -12.27 7.16 3.60
CA PHE A 75 -12.30 7.48 2.18
C PHE A 75 -13.34 8.56 1.88
N GLY A 76 -13.00 9.47 0.96
CA GLY A 76 -13.94 10.38 0.33
C GLY A 76 -14.31 9.89 -1.08
N HIS A 77 -15.12 10.65 -1.80
CA HIS A 77 -15.33 10.45 -3.22
C HIS A 77 -15.51 11.77 -3.95
N ILE A 78 -15.20 11.76 -5.25
CA ILE A 78 -15.49 12.84 -6.20
C ILE A 78 -16.45 12.28 -7.24
N GLU A 79 -17.60 12.93 -7.41
CA GLU A 79 -18.53 12.62 -8.48
C GLU A 79 -18.03 13.28 -9.78
N LEU A 80 -17.68 12.47 -10.79
CA LEU A 80 -17.15 12.98 -12.05
C LEU A 80 -18.30 13.48 -12.94
N ALA A 81 -18.14 14.66 -13.53
CA ALA A 81 -19.13 15.27 -14.41
C ALA A 81 -19.30 14.53 -15.75
N GLU A 82 -18.30 13.74 -16.14
CA GLU A 82 -18.33 12.77 -17.24
C GLU A 82 -17.58 11.50 -16.82
N PRO A 83 -18.00 10.30 -17.27
CA PRO A 83 -17.21 9.09 -17.11
C PRO A 83 -15.83 9.20 -17.75
N ILE A 84 -14.83 8.64 -17.10
CA ILE A 84 -13.42 8.66 -17.52
C ILE A 84 -12.89 7.24 -17.63
N LEU A 85 -12.08 6.96 -18.67
CA LEU A 85 -11.50 5.64 -18.88
C LEU A 85 -10.35 5.43 -17.88
N HIS A 86 -10.36 4.31 -17.15
CA HIS A 86 -9.27 3.98 -16.25
C HIS A 86 -8.08 3.41 -17.04
N ILE A 87 -6.90 4.04 -16.93
CA ILE A 87 -5.71 3.71 -17.73
C ILE A 87 -5.27 2.24 -17.62
N ALA A 88 -5.33 1.66 -16.41
CA ALA A 88 -4.92 0.26 -16.19
C ALA A 88 -5.80 -0.77 -16.91
N PHE A 89 -7.03 -0.40 -17.32
CA PHE A 89 -7.97 -1.30 -17.98
C PHE A 89 -8.13 -1.03 -19.47
N ILE A 90 -7.38 -0.08 -20.06
CA ILE A 90 -7.54 0.31 -21.46
C ILE A 90 -7.38 -0.88 -22.43
N ASP A 91 -6.39 -1.74 -22.21
CA ASP A 91 -6.20 -2.94 -23.05
C ASP A 91 -7.38 -3.91 -22.92
N ASN A 92 -8.00 -3.99 -21.75
CA ASN A 92 -9.19 -4.82 -21.52
C ASN A 92 -10.42 -4.21 -22.20
N ILE A 93 -10.60 -2.90 -22.10
CA ILE A 93 -11.65 -2.13 -22.77
C ILE A 93 -11.53 -2.32 -24.30
N TYR A 94 -10.32 -2.23 -24.85
CA TYR A 94 -10.07 -2.45 -26.27
C TYR A 94 -10.46 -3.87 -26.72
N LYS A 95 -10.03 -4.89 -25.97
CA LYS A 95 -10.39 -6.29 -26.25
C LYS A 95 -11.90 -6.51 -26.18
N LEU A 96 -12.56 -5.91 -25.19
CA LEU A 96 -14.01 -6.00 -25.03
C LEU A 96 -14.75 -5.37 -26.21
N LEU A 97 -14.42 -4.13 -26.58
CA LEU A 97 -15.01 -3.44 -27.74
C LEU A 97 -14.84 -4.24 -29.03
N LEU A 98 -13.70 -4.91 -29.21
CA LEU A 98 -13.46 -5.78 -30.36
C LEU A 98 -14.20 -7.12 -30.30
N SER A 99 -14.58 -7.60 -29.12
CA SER A 99 -15.24 -8.90 -28.93
C SER A 99 -16.77 -8.81 -28.95
N THR A 100 -17.33 -7.68 -28.50
CA THR A 100 -18.76 -7.45 -28.37
C THR A 100 -19.35 -6.73 -29.59
N CYS A 101 -20.63 -6.93 -29.86
CA CYS A 101 -21.35 -6.21 -30.89
C CYS A 101 -21.75 -4.80 -30.44
N ARG A 102 -21.64 -3.81 -31.32
CA ARG A 102 -22.00 -2.41 -31.02
C ARG A 102 -23.46 -2.16 -30.61
N SER A 103 -24.38 -3.04 -30.99
CA SER A 103 -25.83 -2.82 -30.83
C SER A 103 -26.53 -3.77 -29.88
N CYS A 104 -26.13 -5.04 -29.84
CA CYS A 104 -26.73 -5.99 -28.91
C CYS A 104 -25.80 -6.36 -27.75
N SER A 105 -24.57 -5.84 -27.72
CA SER A 105 -23.53 -6.11 -26.71
C SER A 105 -23.17 -7.58 -26.47
N ARG A 106 -23.73 -8.50 -27.25
CA ARG A 106 -23.38 -9.92 -27.29
C ARG A 106 -22.02 -10.15 -27.94
N LEU A 107 -21.37 -11.26 -27.62
CA LEU A 107 -20.14 -11.69 -28.29
C LEU A 107 -20.38 -11.89 -29.80
N LYS A 108 -19.42 -11.44 -30.63
CA LYS A 108 -19.47 -11.58 -32.10
C LYS A 108 -19.05 -12.99 -32.56
N VAL A 109 -19.58 -14.01 -31.91
CA VAL A 109 -19.28 -15.43 -32.17
C VAL A 109 -20.60 -16.19 -32.26
N PRO A 110 -20.75 -17.15 -33.19
CA PRO A 110 -21.98 -17.96 -33.29
C PRO A 110 -22.31 -18.69 -31.97
N GLN A 111 -23.60 -18.93 -31.72
CA GLN A 111 -24.04 -19.58 -30.48
C GLN A 111 -23.45 -20.99 -30.31
N GLU A 112 -23.31 -21.74 -31.40
CA GLU A 112 -22.73 -23.10 -31.40
C GLU A 112 -21.32 -23.10 -30.81
N ASP A 113 -20.48 -22.16 -31.24
CA ASP A 113 -19.12 -21.96 -30.73
C ASP A 113 -19.12 -21.56 -29.24
N LEU A 114 -20.05 -20.67 -28.83
CA LEU A 114 -20.18 -20.25 -27.43
C LEU A 114 -20.55 -21.42 -26.51
N ASP A 115 -21.46 -22.29 -26.97
CA ASP A 115 -21.88 -23.48 -26.23
C ASP A 115 -20.74 -24.50 -26.12
N GLU A 116 -19.90 -24.64 -27.15
CA GLU A 116 -18.67 -25.44 -27.07
C GLU A 116 -17.68 -24.89 -26.04
N PHE A 117 -17.42 -23.57 -26.06
CA PHE A 117 -16.56 -22.93 -25.07
C PHE A 117 -17.10 -23.09 -23.64
N ALA A 118 -18.41 -22.99 -23.46
CA ALA A 118 -19.07 -23.23 -22.18
C ALA A 118 -18.88 -24.68 -21.69
N LYS A 119 -19.01 -25.67 -22.58
CA LYS A 119 -18.74 -27.09 -22.27
C LYS A 119 -17.29 -27.33 -21.89
N ILE A 120 -16.34 -26.75 -22.61
CA ILE A 120 -14.89 -26.86 -22.32
C ILE A 120 -14.58 -26.29 -20.93
N ARG A 121 -15.23 -25.18 -20.55
CA ARG A 121 -15.04 -24.58 -19.24
C ARG A 121 -15.59 -25.43 -18.10
N LYS A 122 -16.77 -26.04 -18.26
CA LYS A 122 -17.38 -26.91 -17.22
C LYS A 122 -16.57 -28.19 -16.95
N ARG A 123 -15.65 -28.57 -17.85
CA ARG A 123 -14.77 -29.72 -17.62
C ARG A 123 -13.64 -29.33 -16.66
N GLU A 124 -13.74 -29.77 -15.40
CA GLU A 124 -12.71 -29.59 -14.35
C GLU A 124 -11.55 -30.61 -14.44
N ALA A 125 -11.09 -30.93 -15.64
CA ALA A 125 -9.91 -31.81 -15.79
C ALA A 125 -8.61 -30.99 -15.68
N ALA A 126 -7.53 -31.55 -15.13
CA ALA A 126 -6.27 -30.82 -14.91
C ALA A 126 -5.69 -30.17 -16.20
N TYR A 127 -5.89 -30.78 -17.38
CA TYR A 127 -5.47 -30.22 -18.67
C TYR A 127 -6.39 -29.09 -19.19
N SER A 128 -7.58 -28.92 -18.61
CA SER A 128 -8.53 -27.89 -19.03
C SER A 128 -8.10 -26.49 -18.59
N VAL A 129 -7.26 -26.34 -17.57
CA VAL A 129 -6.80 -25.02 -17.09
C VAL A 129 -6.07 -24.24 -18.19
N VAL A 130 -5.23 -24.92 -18.98
CA VAL A 130 -4.50 -24.32 -20.11
C VAL A 130 -5.45 -23.99 -21.26
N SER A 131 -6.34 -24.93 -21.61
CA SER A 131 -7.33 -24.71 -22.67
C SER A 131 -8.30 -23.57 -22.32
N GLN A 132 -8.75 -23.50 -21.06
CA GLN A 132 -9.61 -22.44 -20.58
C GLN A 132 -8.93 -21.07 -20.60
N LYS A 133 -7.59 -21.00 -20.42
CA LYS A 133 -6.85 -19.73 -20.51
C LYS A 133 -6.83 -19.17 -21.93
N ARG A 134 -6.91 -20.04 -22.95
CA ARG A 134 -6.91 -19.66 -24.37
C ARG A 134 -8.29 -19.25 -24.89
N ILE A 135 -9.38 -19.56 -24.19
CA ILE A 135 -10.76 -19.26 -24.64
C ILE A 135 -10.95 -17.77 -24.98
N PRO A 136 -10.57 -16.80 -24.12
CA PRO A 136 -10.77 -15.37 -24.46
C PRO A 136 -9.98 -14.93 -25.69
N GLU A 137 -8.79 -15.49 -25.90
CA GLU A 137 -7.96 -15.20 -27.07
C GLU A 137 -8.59 -15.76 -28.36
N GLN A 138 -9.11 -17.00 -28.31
CA GLN A 138 -9.82 -17.61 -29.43
C GLN A 138 -11.11 -16.86 -29.78
N ILE A 139 -11.88 -16.45 -28.76
CA ILE A 139 -13.08 -15.61 -28.94
C ILE A 139 -12.68 -14.30 -29.62
N LEU A 140 -11.60 -13.66 -29.17
CA LEU A 140 -11.13 -12.40 -29.76
C LEU A 140 -10.70 -12.57 -31.22
N GLU A 141 -9.99 -13.64 -31.56
CA GLU A 141 -9.58 -13.92 -32.94
C GLU A 141 -10.77 -14.18 -33.87
N LYS A 142 -11.76 -14.96 -33.42
CA LYS A 142 -13.01 -15.19 -34.17
C LYS A 142 -13.81 -13.89 -34.31
N ALA A 143 -13.96 -13.12 -33.23
CA ALA A 143 -14.73 -11.88 -33.19
C ALA A 143 -14.13 -10.75 -34.05
N LYS A 144 -12.80 -10.72 -34.23
CA LYS A 144 -12.11 -9.77 -35.13
C LYS A 144 -12.43 -10.04 -36.61
N LYS A 145 -12.64 -11.30 -37.00
CA LYS A 145 -12.96 -11.69 -38.38
C LYS A 145 -14.43 -11.48 -38.73
N ALA A 146 -15.31 -11.46 -37.73
CA ALA A 146 -16.74 -11.25 -37.91
C ALA A 146 -17.06 -9.81 -38.32
N LYS A 147 -17.43 -9.61 -39.60
CA LYS A 147 -17.92 -8.33 -40.15
C LYS A 147 -19.37 -8.05 -39.77
N GLU A 148 -20.17 -9.09 -39.58
CA GLU A 148 -21.58 -9.01 -39.20
C GLU A 148 -21.80 -9.73 -37.88
N CYS A 149 -22.74 -9.23 -37.08
CA CYS A 149 -23.08 -9.86 -35.81
C CYS A 149 -23.95 -11.12 -36.05
N PRO A 150 -23.55 -12.30 -35.54
CA PRO A 150 -24.35 -13.53 -35.67
C PRO A 150 -25.72 -13.47 -34.97
N HIS A 151 -25.91 -12.53 -34.03
CA HIS A 151 -27.13 -12.44 -33.23
C HIS A 151 -28.13 -11.39 -33.71
N CYS A 152 -27.66 -10.22 -34.16
CA CYS A 152 -28.54 -9.12 -34.59
C CYS A 152 -28.39 -8.73 -36.06
N GLY A 153 -27.50 -9.38 -36.83
CA GLY A 153 -27.31 -9.13 -38.26
C GLY A 153 -26.71 -7.76 -38.61
N LYS A 154 -26.42 -6.89 -37.64
CA LYS A 154 -25.84 -5.57 -37.92
C LYS A 154 -24.37 -5.66 -38.31
N THR A 155 -24.00 -4.86 -39.30
CA THR A 155 -22.61 -4.63 -39.71
C THR A 155 -21.82 -3.99 -38.57
N GLN A 156 -20.61 -4.49 -38.37
CA GLN A 156 -19.65 -3.99 -37.40
C GLN A 156 -18.65 -3.07 -38.10
N TYR A 157 -18.31 -1.98 -37.42
CA TYR A 157 -17.34 -1.02 -37.92
C TYR A 157 -15.93 -1.39 -37.49
N GLU A 158 -14.95 -0.93 -38.27
CA GLU A 158 -13.55 -1.06 -37.91
C GLU A 158 -13.22 -0.10 -36.76
N LEU A 159 -12.57 -0.63 -35.72
CA LEU A 159 -12.17 0.12 -34.54
C LEU A 159 -10.67 0.43 -34.62
N ILE A 160 -10.33 1.71 -34.61
CA ILE A 160 -8.96 2.20 -34.48
C ILE A 160 -8.71 2.59 -33.04
N PHE A 161 -7.64 2.05 -32.48
CA PHE A 161 -7.18 2.40 -31.14
C PHE A 161 -5.89 3.21 -31.23
N THR A 162 -6.00 4.49 -30.91
CA THR A 162 -4.87 5.40 -30.77
C THR A 162 -4.50 5.48 -29.30
N LYS A 163 -3.38 4.84 -28.94
CA LYS A 163 -2.85 4.90 -27.57
C LYS A 163 -2.60 6.35 -27.17
N PRO A 164 -2.93 6.75 -25.92
CA PRO A 164 -3.21 5.89 -24.76
C PRO A 164 -4.69 5.64 -24.44
N THR A 165 -5.64 6.47 -24.90
CA THR A 165 -7.04 6.41 -24.43
C THR A 165 -8.10 6.69 -25.51
N ILE A 166 -7.68 6.87 -26.77
CA ILE A 166 -8.58 7.32 -27.84
C ILE A 166 -9.05 6.13 -28.68
N PHE A 167 -10.37 5.98 -28.77
CA PHE A 167 -11.04 4.97 -29.59
C PHE A 167 -11.83 5.65 -30.71
N ILE A 168 -11.65 5.19 -31.96
CA ILE A 168 -12.30 5.76 -33.14
C ILE A 168 -12.97 4.62 -33.92
N GLU A 169 -14.26 4.79 -34.25
CA GLU A 169 -14.99 3.90 -35.16
C GLU A 169 -15.02 4.48 -36.56
N LYS A 170 -14.57 3.69 -37.54
CA LYS A 170 -14.67 4.02 -38.97
C LYS A 170 -16.05 3.62 -39.49
N THR A 171 -16.90 4.61 -39.68
CA THR A 171 -18.20 4.45 -40.35
C THR A 171 -18.05 4.77 -41.84
N GLU A 172 -19.06 4.42 -42.64
CA GLU A 172 -19.12 4.76 -44.08
C GLU A 172 -19.13 6.29 -44.33
N ILE A 173 -19.57 7.07 -43.34
CA ILE A 173 -19.74 8.53 -43.41
C ILE A 173 -18.48 9.26 -42.90
N GLY A 174 -17.61 8.58 -42.14
CA GLY A 174 -16.38 9.13 -41.59
C GLY A 174 -15.91 8.47 -40.31
N GLU A 175 -14.90 9.08 -39.68
CA GLU A 175 -14.31 8.63 -38.42
C GLU A 175 -15.01 9.27 -37.22
N HIS A 176 -15.60 8.45 -36.34
CA HIS A 176 -16.30 8.94 -35.15
C HIS A 176 -15.57 8.50 -33.88
N ARG A 177 -15.18 9.46 -33.04
CA ARG A 177 -14.57 9.15 -31.74
C ARG A 177 -15.62 8.56 -30.80
N LEU A 178 -15.27 7.48 -30.11
CA LEU A 178 -16.10 6.90 -29.06
C LEU A 178 -15.84 7.64 -27.75
N LEU A 179 -16.90 8.21 -27.18
CA LEU A 179 -16.86 8.83 -25.86
C LEU A 179 -16.95 7.75 -24.76
N PRO A 180 -16.34 7.97 -23.58
CA PRO A 180 -16.40 7.03 -22.47
C PRO A 180 -17.83 6.67 -22.04
N VAL A 181 -18.78 7.63 -22.13
CA VAL A 181 -20.21 7.40 -21.84
C VAL A 181 -20.77 6.29 -22.72
N THR A 182 -20.57 6.40 -24.03
CA THR A 182 -21.06 5.43 -25.02
C THR A 182 -20.43 4.06 -24.83
N ILE A 183 -19.13 4.01 -24.50
CA ILE A 183 -18.44 2.75 -24.21
C ILE A 183 -19.06 2.08 -22.97
N ARG A 184 -19.35 2.86 -21.93
CA ARG A 184 -19.96 2.36 -20.69
C ARG A 184 -21.37 1.82 -20.91
N GLU A 185 -22.19 2.52 -21.68
CA GLU A 185 -23.54 2.05 -22.04
C GLU A 185 -23.52 0.73 -22.81
N ARG A 186 -22.54 0.55 -23.70
CA ARG A 186 -22.36 -0.75 -24.39
C ARG A 186 -21.99 -1.84 -23.39
N PHE A 187 -21.11 -1.55 -22.44
CA PHE A 187 -20.64 -2.52 -21.45
C PHE A 187 -21.69 -2.92 -20.41
N SER A 188 -22.57 -2.00 -20.00
CA SER A 188 -23.65 -2.33 -19.06
C SER A 188 -24.65 -3.33 -19.64
N GLN A 189 -24.79 -3.38 -20.97
CA GLN A 189 -25.69 -4.29 -21.68
C GLN A 189 -25.10 -5.69 -21.91
N ILE A 190 -23.84 -5.96 -21.54
CA ILE A 190 -23.23 -7.28 -21.70
C ILE A 190 -23.83 -8.25 -20.66
N LEU A 191 -24.22 -9.44 -21.14
CA LEU A 191 -24.76 -10.50 -20.31
C LEU A 191 -23.69 -11.15 -19.42
N ASP A 192 -24.07 -11.58 -18.22
CA ASP A 192 -23.17 -12.22 -17.27
C ASP A 192 -22.56 -13.51 -17.82
N ASP A 193 -23.31 -14.30 -18.59
CA ASP A 193 -22.83 -15.52 -19.23
C ASP A 193 -21.69 -15.25 -20.24
N ASP A 194 -21.80 -14.14 -20.99
CA ASP A 194 -20.78 -13.72 -21.96
C ASP A 194 -19.52 -13.22 -21.23
N LEU A 195 -19.67 -12.50 -20.11
CA LEU A 195 -18.57 -12.06 -19.27
C LEU A 195 -17.81 -13.23 -18.66
N ILE A 196 -18.57 -14.22 -18.18
CA ILE A 196 -18.02 -15.48 -17.69
C ILE A 196 -17.15 -16.05 -18.80
N LEU A 197 -17.63 -16.29 -20.03
CA LEU A 197 -16.82 -16.85 -21.12
C LEU A 197 -15.50 -16.08 -21.39
N LEU A 198 -15.51 -14.75 -21.23
CA LEU A 198 -14.33 -13.89 -21.34
C LEU A 198 -13.40 -13.89 -20.10
N ARG A 199 -13.69 -14.72 -19.09
CA ARG A 199 -13.01 -14.83 -17.79
C ARG A 199 -13.13 -13.59 -16.89
N TYR A 200 -14.19 -12.82 -17.04
CA TYR A 200 -14.60 -11.85 -16.03
C TYR A 200 -15.55 -12.52 -15.03
N ASP A 201 -15.47 -12.13 -13.77
CA ASP A 201 -16.40 -12.53 -12.72
C ASP A 201 -17.44 -11.40 -12.56
N PRO A 202 -18.73 -11.64 -12.90
CA PRO A 202 -19.78 -10.63 -12.81
C PRO A 202 -19.98 -10.04 -11.41
N ALA A 203 -19.62 -10.79 -10.36
CA ALA A 203 -19.75 -10.30 -8.99
C ALA A 203 -18.62 -9.34 -8.58
N THR A 204 -17.43 -9.43 -9.20
CA THR A 204 -16.24 -8.70 -8.74
C THR A 204 -15.62 -7.76 -9.76
N ALA A 205 -15.85 -7.96 -11.05
CA ALA A 205 -15.20 -7.17 -12.10
C ALA A 205 -16.11 -7.05 -13.33
N ARG A 206 -17.19 -6.26 -13.19
CA ARG A 206 -18.04 -5.89 -14.32
C ARG A 206 -17.33 -4.84 -15.19
N PRO A 207 -17.33 -4.96 -16.53
CA PRO A 207 -16.58 -4.05 -17.40
C PRO A 207 -17.00 -2.59 -17.36
N GLU A 208 -18.25 -2.29 -17.05
CA GLU A 208 -18.72 -0.91 -16.88
C GLU A 208 -18.01 -0.18 -15.73
N TRP A 209 -17.41 -0.92 -14.78
CA TRP A 209 -16.63 -0.33 -13.68
C TRP A 209 -15.20 0.04 -14.09
N PHE A 210 -14.72 -0.39 -15.27
CA PHE A 210 -13.45 0.08 -15.83
C PHE A 210 -13.54 1.56 -16.29
N ILE A 211 -14.76 2.07 -16.41
CA ILE A 211 -15.05 3.46 -16.73
C ILE A 211 -15.52 4.14 -15.45
N LEU A 212 -14.65 5.00 -14.91
CA LEU A 212 -14.86 5.67 -13.64
C LEU A 212 -15.98 6.71 -13.79
N GLN A 213 -17.03 6.55 -13.00
CA GLN A 213 -18.01 7.62 -12.76
C GLN A 213 -17.74 8.36 -11.45
N VAL A 214 -17.19 7.62 -10.48
CA VAL A 214 -16.88 8.11 -9.15
C VAL A 214 -15.43 7.78 -8.89
N MET A 215 -14.68 8.77 -8.43
CA MET A 215 -13.29 8.59 -8.08
C MET A 215 -13.15 8.54 -6.55
N PRO A 216 -12.59 7.45 -5.98
CA PRO A 216 -12.37 7.39 -4.54
C PRO A 216 -11.25 8.35 -4.15
N VAL A 217 -11.46 9.08 -3.05
CA VAL A 217 -10.46 9.98 -2.46
C VAL A 217 -9.75 9.25 -1.33
N PRO A 218 -8.43 9.04 -1.41
CA PRO A 218 -7.70 8.40 -0.33
C PRO A 218 -7.73 9.27 0.93
N PRO A 219 -7.77 8.63 2.12
CA PRO A 219 -7.72 9.33 3.40
C PRO A 219 -6.52 10.27 3.55
N VAL A 220 -6.64 11.22 4.46
CA VAL A 220 -5.55 12.17 4.77
C VAL A 220 -4.32 11.45 5.32
N THR A 221 -4.50 10.34 6.04
CA THR A 221 -3.41 9.50 6.57
C THR A 221 -2.50 8.91 5.48
N VAL A 222 -3.02 8.73 4.25
CA VAL A 222 -2.26 8.24 3.08
C VAL A 222 -1.54 9.38 2.34
N ARG A 223 -1.97 10.63 2.56
CA ARG A 223 -1.49 11.86 1.92
C ARG A 223 -0.98 12.87 2.96
N PRO A 224 0.08 12.54 3.72
CA PRO A 224 0.58 13.43 4.76
C PRO A 224 1.18 14.71 4.17
N SER A 225 0.83 15.86 4.75
CA SER A 225 1.49 17.14 4.49
C SER A 225 2.83 17.21 5.25
N ILE A 226 3.82 17.90 4.67
CA ILE A 226 5.11 18.16 5.30
C ILE A 226 5.19 19.65 5.62
N ILE A 227 5.48 20.00 6.87
CA ILE A 227 5.77 21.38 7.25
C ILE A 227 7.27 21.60 7.04
N LEU A 228 7.64 22.55 6.18
CA LEU A 228 9.03 22.94 5.97
C LEU A 228 9.52 23.75 7.18
N GLU A 229 10.85 23.84 7.35
CA GLU A 229 11.46 24.65 8.43
C GLU A 229 11.04 26.12 8.40
N THR A 230 10.65 26.62 7.22
CA THR A 230 10.10 27.97 7.01
C THR A 230 8.68 28.17 7.55
N GLY A 231 8.05 27.11 8.08
CA GLY A 231 6.65 27.10 8.52
C GLY A 231 5.64 26.92 7.38
N ILE A 232 6.08 26.89 6.13
CA ILE A 232 5.20 26.67 4.97
C ILE A 232 4.81 25.19 4.89
N ARG A 233 3.51 24.94 4.74
CA ARG A 233 2.97 23.60 4.49
C ARG A 233 3.19 23.21 3.03
N SER A 234 3.91 22.11 2.82
CA SER A 234 4.09 21.46 1.53
C SER A 234 3.14 20.26 1.46
N GLU A 235 2.15 20.35 0.60
CA GLU A 235 1.17 19.28 0.40
C GLU A 235 1.74 18.09 -0.35
N ASP A 236 1.07 16.94 -0.17
CA ASP A 236 1.43 15.69 -0.85
C ASP A 236 1.16 15.77 -2.37
N ASP A 237 2.00 15.10 -3.17
CA ASP A 237 1.87 15.07 -4.63
C ASP A 237 0.49 14.55 -5.10
N LEU A 238 -0.13 13.60 -4.38
CA LEU A 238 -1.49 13.13 -4.69
C LEU A 238 -2.52 14.23 -4.43
N THR A 239 -2.39 14.95 -3.31
CA THR A 239 -3.28 16.07 -2.99
C THR A 239 -3.24 17.12 -4.10
N HIS A 240 -2.04 17.53 -4.54
CA HIS A 240 -1.90 18.50 -5.62
C HIS A 240 -2.61 18.04 -6.90
N LYS A 241 -2.47 16.76 -7.27
CA LYS A 241 -3.11 16.26 -8.49
C LYS A 241 -4.62 16.16 -8.37
N MET A 242 -5.14 15.83 -7.19
CA MET A 242 -6.57 15.79 -6.92
C MET A 242 -7.20 17.18 -6.96
N VAL A 243 -6.49 18.21 -6.49
CA VAL A 243 -6.93 19.62 -6.64
C VAL A 243 -7.16 19.94 -8.12
N ASP A 244 -6.22 19.57 -9.00
CA ASP A 244 -6.38 19.80 -10.44
C ASP A 244 -7.59 19.05 -11.03
N ILE A 245 -7.81 17.80 -10.61
CA ILE A 245 -8.98 17.01 -11.02
C ILE A 245 -10.27 17.71 -10.61
N ILE A 246 -10.39 18.16 -9.35
CA ILE A 246 -11.59 18.82 -8.84
C ILE A 246 -11.86 20.11 -9.61
N ARG A 247 -10.82 20.94 -9.85
CA ARG A 247 -10.96 22.20 -10.60
C ARG A 247 -11.48 21.98 -12.02
N VAL A 248 -10.91 21.00 -12.74
CA VAL A 248 -11.36 20.68 -14.10
C VAL A 248 -12.76 20.08 -14.09
N ASN A 249 -13.07 19.25 -13.10
CA ASN A 249 -14.38 18.62 -12.95
C ASN A 249 -15.49 19.66 -12.68
N GLN A 250 -15.24 20.62 -11.79
CA GLN A 250 -16.16 21.74 -11.53
C GLN A 250 -16.35 22.59 -12.78
N ARG A 251 -15.26 23.00 -13.43
CA ARG A 251 -15.32 23.78 -14.68
C ARG A 251 -16.09 23.05 -15.78
N LEU A 252 -15.92 21.73 -15.90
CA LEU A 252 -16.67 20.90 -16.85
C LEU A 252 -18.16 20.89 -16.53
N LYS A 253 -18.53 20.77 -15.24
CA LYS A 253 -19.93 20.81 -14.79
C LYS A 253 -20.59 22.16 -15.11
N GLU A 254 -19.95 23.26 -14.74
CA GLU A 254 -20.41 24.62 -15.03
C GLU A 254 -20.54 24.88 -16.53
N SER A 255 -19.55 24.47 -17.32
CA SER A 255 -19.57 24.68 -18.79
C SER A 255 -20.73 23.95 -19.46
N LYS A 256 -21.09 22.76 -18.96
CA LYS A 256 -22.24 22.00 -19.45
C LYS A 256 -23.56 22.66 -19.08
N GLU A 257 -23.71 23.09 -17.83
CA GLU A 257 -24.92 23.77 -17.34
C GLU A 257 -25.14 25.11 -18.08
N ALA A 258 -24.06 25.80 -18.45
CA ALA A 258 -24.09 27.03 -19.23
C ALA A 258 -24.41 26.83 -20.73
N GLY A 259 -24.52 25.59 -21.23
CA GLY A 259 -24.81 25.32 -22.65
C GLY A 259 -23.65 25.64 -23.60
N THR A 260 -22.40 25.50 -23.14
CA THR A 260 -21.19 25.76 -23.93
C THR A 260 -21.10 24.86 -25.18
N PRO A 261 -20.54 25.34 -26.31
CA PRO A 261 -20.35 24.52 -27.50
C PRO A 261 -19.67 23.15 -27.23
N PRO A 262 -20.12 22.06 -27.91
CA PRO A 262 -19.61 20.71 -27.66
C PRO A 262 -18.09 20.53 -27.77
N LEU A 263 -17.43 21.31 -28.64
CA LEU A 263 -15.98 21.25 -28.83
C LEU A 263 -15.22 21.62 -27.54
N ILE A 264 -15.65 22.67 -26.85
CA ILE A 264 -15.02 23.13 -25.60
C ILE A 264 -15.27 22.12 -24.48
N VAL A 265 -16.47 21.54 -24.43
CA VAL A 265 -16.80 20.48 -23.47
C VAL A 265 -15.90 19.26 -23.70
N GLN A 266 -15.66 18.89 -24.96
CA GLN A 266 -14.77 17.80 -25.31
C GLN A 266 -13.32 18.06 -24.89
N ASP A 267 -12.81 19.27 -25.09
CA ASP A 267 -11.46 19.65 -24.62
C ASP A 267 -11.33 19.56 -23.09
N LEU A 268 -12.38 19.96 -22.35
CA LEU A 268 -12.42 19.83 -20.89
C LEU A 268 -12.50 18.36 -20.43
N VAL A 269 -13.22 17.50 -21.16
CA VAL A 269 -13.25 16.05 -20.91
C VAL A 269 -11.89 15.43 -21.14
N ASP A 270 -11.19 15.82 -22.20
CA ASP A 270 -9.84 15.33 -22.50
C ASP A 270 -8.83 15.81 -21.44
N LEU A 271 -8.99 17.03 -20.95
CA LEU A 271 -8.20 17.53 -19.83
C LEU A 271 -8.49 16.74 -18.54
N LEU A 272 -9.75 16.43 -18.24
CA LEU A 272 -10.12 15.60 -17.09
C LEU A 272 -9.55 14.18 -17.21
N GLN A 273 -9.59 13.58 -18.40
CA GLN A 273 -8.96 12.29 -18.70
C GLN A 273 -7.45 12.36 -18.48
N TYR A 274 -6.78 13.43 -18.90
CA TYR A 274 -5.36 13.66 -18.66
C TYR A 274 -5.03 13.69 -17.16
N HIS A 275 -5.74 14.51 -16.37
CA HIS A 275 -5.48 14.64 -14.94
C HIS A 275 -5.76 13.35 -14.17
N THR A 276 -6.83 12.64 -14.53
CA THR A 276 -7.16 11.35 -13.92
C THR A 276 -6.12 10.28 -14.28
N THR A 277 -5.68 10.22 -15.54
CA THR A 277 -4.67 9.25 -15.98
C THR A 277 -3.36 9.44 -15.25
N THR A 278 -2.86 10.68 -15.22
CA THR A 278 -1.61 11.03 -14.53
C THR A 278 -1.70 10.88 -13.01
N TYR A 279 -2.90 10.92 -12.40
CA TYR A 279 -3.09 10.60 -10.99
C TYR A 279 -2.87 9.11 -10.67
N PHE A 280 -3.30 8.20 -11.55
CA PHE A 280 -3.05 6.77 -11.37
C PHE A 280 -1.62 6.39 -11.75
N ASP A 281 -1.15 6.91 -12.88
CA ASP A 281 0.20 6.67 -13.39
C ASP A 281 0.72 7.87 -14.18
N ASN A 282 1.73 8.55 -13.63
CA ASN A 282 2.38 9.70 -14.24
C ASN A 282 3.52 9.32 -15.22
N GLU A 283 3.79 8.03 -15.43
CA GLU A 283 4.85 7.52 -16.34
C GLU A 283 4.27 6.87 -17.60
N VAL A 284 2.99 7.11 -17.89
CA VAL A 284 2.30 6.57 -19.06
C VAL A 284 2.90 7.12 -20.35
N SER A 285 3.24 6.23 -21.28
CA SER A 285 3.77 6.62 -22.60
C SER A 285 2.72 7.35 -23.43
N GLY A 286 3.14 8.42 -24.12
CA GLY A 286 2.28 9.25 -24.96
C GLY A 286 1.51 10.35 -24.22
N ILE A 287 1.70 10.47 -22.90
CA ILE A 287 1.11 11.53 -22.07
C ILE A 287 2.23 12.36 -21.45
N PRO A 288 2.19 13.71 -21.50
CA PRO A 288 3.18 14.53 -20.83
C PRO A 288 3.12 14.32 -19.31
N GLN A 289 4.27 14.25 -18.65
CA GLN A 289 4.31 14.08 -17.20
C GLN A 289 3.82 15.34 -16.49
N ALA A 290 3.01 15.14 -15.45
CA ALA A 290 2.61 16.21 -14.55
C ALA A 290 3.78 16.55 -13.61
N HIS A 291 4.09 17.84 -13.53
CA HIS A 291 5.16 18.38 -12.70
C HIS A 291 4.60 19.30 -11.62
N HIS A 292 5.31 19.38 -10.51
CA HIS A 292 5.13 20.43 -9.52
C HIS A 292 5.61 21.78 -10.10
N ARG A 293 5.23 22.90 -9.48
CA ARG A 293 5.70 24.24 -9.88
C ARG A 293 7.23 24.40 -9.87
N SER A 294 7.91 23.55 -9.09
CA SER A 294 9.37 23.48 -9.01
C SER A 294 10.02 22.71 -10.18
N GLY A 295 9.25 22.17 -11.12
CA GLY A 295 9.75 21.35 -12.23
C GLY A 295 10.06 19.90 -11.85
N ARG A 296 9.81 19.47 -10.60
CA ARG A 296 9.92 18.07 -10.18
C ARG A 296 8.70 17.26 -10.67
N PRO A 297 8.86 16.07 -11.28
CA PRO A 297 7.73 15.21 -11.63
C PRO A 297 7.00 14.73 -10.36
N LEU A 298 5.66 14.68 -10.43
CA LEU A 298 4.83 14.23 -9.31
C LEU A 298 4.91 12.71 -9.13
N LYS A 299 5.06 12.24 -7.88
CA LYS A 299 5.03 10.81 -7.52
C LYS A 299 3.62 10.35 -7.15
N THR A 300 2.94 9.77 -8.13
CA THR A 300 1.54 9.31 -8.05
C THR A 300 1.42 7.84 -7.61
N LEU A 301 0.21 7.26 -7.67
CA LEU A 301 -0.10 5.96 -7.06
C LEU A 301 0.83 4.83 -7.54
N THR A 302 1.01 4.67 -8.86
CA THR A 302 1.83 3.60 -9.42
C THR A 302 3.29 3.71 -8.98
N GLN A 303 3.86 4.91 -8.95
CA GLN A 303 5.23 5.22 -8.56
C GLN A 303 5.46 4.97 -7.06
N ARG A 304 4.43 5.14 -6.21
CA ARG A 304 4.52 4.82 -4.78
C ARG A 304 4.56 3.33 -4.53
N LEU A 305 3.88 2.53 -5.36
CA LEU A 305 3.82 1.08 -5.21
C LEU A 305 5.03 0.39 -5.84
N LYS A 306 5.37 0.75 -7.09
CA LYS A 306 6.44 0.14 -7.89
C LYS A 306 7.80 0.79 -7.61
N GLY A 307 8.85 0.18 -8.16
CA GLY A 307 10.22 0.71 -8.09
C GLY A 307 11.05 0.16 -6.92
N LYS A 308 12.33 0.57 -6.86
CA LYS A 308 13.29 0.14 -5.83
C LYS A 308 12.91 0.68 -4.44
N GLU A 309 12.46 1.94 -4.39
CA GLU A 309 11.99 2.62 -3.17
C GLU A 309 10.46 2.52 -2.98
N GLY A 310 9.77 1.77 -3.84
CA GLY A 310 8.32 1.57 -3.74
C GLY A 310 7.92 0.78 -2.50
N ARG A 311 6.65 0.90 -2.09
CA ARG A 311 6.11 0.28 -0.87
C ARG A 311 6.30 -1.23 -0.82
N PHE A 312 6.19 -1.95 -1.94
CA PHE A 312 6.38 -3.41 -1.95
C PHE A 312 7.79 -3.81 -1.50
N ARG A 313 8.82 -3.22 -2.09
CA ARG A 313 10.22 -3.57 -1.78
C ARG A 313 10.73 -2.91 -0.51
N GLY A 314 10.43 -1.63 -0.32
CA GLY A 314 11.00 -0.83 0.77
C GLY A 314 10.19 -0.82 2.06
N SER A 315 8.93 -1.25 2.05
CA SER A 315 8.07 -1.25 3.23
C SER A 315 7.35 -2.56 3.52
N LEU A 316 7.22 -3.50 2.58
CA LEU A 316 6.55 -4.78 2.83
C LEU A 316 7.54 -5.94 2.89
N SER A 317 8.32 -6.16 1.83
CA SER A 317 9.31 -7.25 1.77
C SER A 317 10.52 -7.03 2.67
N GLY A 318 10.96 -5.78 2.81
CA GLY A 318 12.04 -5.39 3.71
C GLY A 318 11.59 -4.20 4.55
N LYS A 319 11.81 -4.28 5.86
CA LYS A 319 11.56 -3.18 6.80
C LYS A 319 12.79 -2.98 7.65
N ARG A 320 12.98 -1.75 8.11
CA ARG A 320 13.89 -1.49 9.23
C ARG A 320 13.26 -2.09 10.49
N VAL A 321 14.09 -2.71 11.31
CA VAL A 321 13.67 -3.36 12.55
C VAL A 321 14.29 -2.63 13.74
N ASP A 322 13.50 -2.52 14.80
CA ASP A 322 13.98 -2.02 16.08
C ASP A 322 14.80 -3.11 16.80
N PHE A 323 15.33 -2.79 17.99
CA PHE A 323 16.13 -3.71 18.82
C PHE A 323 17.30 -4.38 18.07
N SER A 324 17.99 -3.56 17.26
CA SER A 324 19.18 -3.96 16.52
C SER A 324 20.33 -2.98 16.76
N SER A 325 21.55 -3.46 16.57
CA SER A 325 22.76 -2.65 16.64
C SER A 325 23.77 -3.10 15.59
N ARG A 326 24.69 -2.21 15.23
CA ARG A 326 25.74 -2.45 14.24
C ARG A 326 27.03 -1.79 14.71
N THR A 327 28.14 -2.53 14.67
CA THR A 327 29.48 -2.00 14.92
C THR A 327 30.53 -2.91 14.26
N VAL A 328 31.77 -2.43 14.25
CA VAL A 328 32.94 -3.15 13.75
C VAL A 328 33.22 -4.40 14.59
N ILE A 329 33.69 -5.47 13.95
CA ILE A 329 34.08 -6.71 14.63
C ILE A 329 35.58 -6.75 14.96
N SER A 330 35.94 -7.51 16.00
CA SER A 330 37.30 -7.72 16.46
C SER A 330 37.51 -9.18 16.89
N PRO A 331 38.70 -9.76 16.70
CA PRO A 331 38.96 -11.16 17.06
C PRO A 331 39.12 -11.30 18.57
N ASP A 332 38.51 -12.32 19.17
CA ASP A 332 38.79 -12.72 20.57
C ASP A 332 38.79 -14.25 20.69
N PRO A 333 39.97 -14.90 20.75
CA PRO A 333 40.08 -16.35 20.83
C PRO A 333 39.73 -16.91 22.22
N ASN A 334 39.49 -16.06 23.23
CA ASN A 334 39.13 -16.51 24.59
C ASN A 334 37.61 -16.66 24.78
N LEU A 335 36.82 -16.28 23.77
CA LEU A 335 35.39 -16.52 23.74
C LEU A 335 35.09 -17.95 23.34
N ASP A 336 34.01 -18.52 23.86
CA ASP A 336 33.51 -19.77 23.30
C ASP A 336 33.04 -19.56 21.84
N LEU A 337 33.01 -20.65 21.05
CA LEU A 337 32.57 -20.57 19.65
C LEU A 337 31.11 -20.10 19.51
N SER A 338 30.29 -20.35 20.53
CA SER A 338 28.89 -19.92 20.57
C SER A 338 28.69 -18.53 21.19
N GLU A 339 29.74 -17.89 21.69
CA GLU A 339 29.66 -16.58 22.34
C GLU A 339 29.98 -15.43 21.38
N VAL A 340 29.27 -14.32 21.57
CA VAL A 340 29.58 -13.03 20.95
C VAL A 340 29.85 -11.98 22.02
N GLY A 341 30.99 -11.31 21.89
CA GLY A 341 31.35 -10.20 22.77
C GLY A 341 30.54 -8.96 22.44
N VAL A 342 29.71 -8.50 23.36
CA VAL A 342 28.86 -7.31 23.20
C VAL A 342 29.39 -6.16 24.06
N PRO A 343 29.59 -4.96 23.50
CA PRO A 343 29.95 -3.78 24.29
C PRO A 343 28.92 -3.44 25.36
N GLU A 344 29.37 -3.05 26.55
CA GLU A 344 28.51 -2.60 27.65
C GLU A 344 27.55 -1.47 27.20
N THR A 345 28.04 -0.54 26.37
CA THR A 345 27.21 0.56 25.82
C THR A 345 26.05 0.09 24.94
N VAL A 346 26.20 -1.05 24.26
CA VAL A 346 25.14 -1.68 23.45
C VAL A 346 24.21 -2.47 24.38
N ALA A 347 24.78 -3.22 25.33
CA ALA A 347 24.04 -4.03 26.30
C ALA A 347 23.10 -3.19 27.19
N MET A 348 23.47 -1.95 27.53
CA MET A 348 22.62 -1.03 28.31
C MET A 348 21.48 -0.42 27.48
N LYS A 349 21.63 -0.31 26.15
CA LYS A 349 20.62 0.29 25.26
C LYS A 349 19.60 -0.74 24.78
N LEU A 350 20.08 -1.91 24.38
CA LEU A 350 19.22 -3.01 23.97
C LEU A 350 18.65 -3.67 25.23
N THR A 351 17.37 -4.03 25.17
CA THR A 351 16.67 -4.60 26.32
C THR A 351 15.92 -5.85 25.91
N ILE A 352 15.67 -6.70 26.90
CA ILE A 352 14.84 -7.90 26.77
C ILE A 352 13.67 -7.73 27.75
N PRO A 353 12.42 -7.85 27.29
CA PRO A 353 11.26 -7.80 28.15
C PRO A 353 11.15 -9.13 28.89
N GLU A 354 11.22 -9.08 30.22
CA GLU A 354 11.05 -10.26 31.06
C GLU A 354 9.84 -10.06 31.97
N ILE A 355 8.93 -11.03 31.99
CA ILE A 355 7.77 -11.00 32.86
C ILE A 355 8.20 -11.42 34.27
N ILE A 356 7.77 -10.66 35.28
CA ILE A 356 8.03 -10.99 36.67
C ILE A 356 7.21 -12.22 37.04
N THR A 357 7.92 -13.25 37.45
CA THR A 357 7.43 -14.52 37.98
C THR A 357 7.92 -14.68 39.41
N GLU A 358 7.44 -15.71 40.10
CA GLU A 358 7.90 -16.05 41.45
C GLU A 358 9.41 -16.32 41.51
N TRP A 359 10.01 -16.82 40.43
CA TRP A 359 11.42 -17.21 40.40
C TRP A 359 12.40 -16.05 40.16
N ASN A 360 11.97 -14.98 39.47
CA ASN A 360 12.87 -13.89 39.07
C ASN A 360 12.65 -12.58 39.83
N ILE A 361 11.63 -12.49 40.70
CA ILE A 361 11.25 -11.24 41.38
C ILE A 361 12.40 -10.62 42.18
N GLU A 362 13.16 -11.40 42.94
CA GLU A 362 14.29 -10.89 43.72
C GLU A 362 15.42 -10.35 42.83
N ARG A 363 15.66 -11.01 41.69
CA ARG A 363 16.63 -10.58 40.69
C ARG A 363 16.20 -9.26 40.06
N MET A 364 14.92 -9.15 39.68
CA MET A 364 14.37 -7.94 39.07
C MET A 364 14.40 -6.74 40.00
N LYS A 365 14.09 -6.92 41.29
CA LYS A 365 14.20 -5.86 42.30
C LYS A 365 15.61 -5.24 42.33
N LYS A 366 16.65 -6.08 42.32
CA LYS A 366 18.05 -5.61 42.30
C LYS A 366 18.39 -4.82 41.04
N LEU A 367 17.92 -5.28 39.87
CA LEU A 367 18.17 -4.60 38.59
C LEU A 367 17.43 -3.25 38.50
N VAL A 368 16.21 -3.16 39.03
CA VAL A 368 15.45 -1.90 39.07
C VAL A 368 16.11 -0.87 39.99
N ILE A 369 16.67 -1.30 41.13
CA ILE A 369 17.44 -0.42 42.03
C ILE A 369 18.67 0.16 41.32
N ASN A 370 19.40 -0.67 40.55
CA ASN A 370 20.54 -0.20 39.75
C ASN A 370 20.11 0.84 38.69
N GLY A 371 18.90 0.69 38.14
CA GLY A 371 18.31 1.59 37.17
C GLY A 371 19.02 1.57 35.80
N PRO A 372 18.83 2.60 34.95
CA PRO A 372 19.31 2.58 33.57
C PRO A 372 20.81 2.88 33.42
N SER A 373 21.42 3.54 34.42
CA SER A 373 22.78 4.09 34.31
C SER A 373 23.89 3.11 34.69
N LYS A 374 23.59 2.04 35.44
CA LYS A 374 24.57 1.07 35.93
C LYS A 374 24.24 -0.32 35.38
N PHE A 375 25.23 -0.95 34.74
CA PHE A 375 25.12 -2.32 34.28
C PHE A 375 25.38 -3.32 35.41
N PRO A 376 24.59 -4.40 35.56
CA PRO A 376 23.32 -4.69 34.88
C PRO A 376 22.14 -3.92 35.51
N GLY A 377 21.23 -3.44 34.66
CA GLY A 377 20.13 -2.56 35.06
C GLY A 377 18.86 -2.71 34.22
N VAL A 378 17.96 -1.73 34.33
CA VAL A 378 16.63 -1.70 33.68
C VAL A 378 16.35 -0.30 33.14
N ASN A 379 15.73 -0.23 31.95
CA ASN A 379 15.34 1.04 31.35
C ASN A 379 13.85 1.35 31.55
N TYR A 380 12.99 0.34 31.42
CA TYR A 380 11.54 0.51 31.49
C TYR A 380 10.86 -0.58 32.30
N ILE A 381 9.73 -0.21 32.93
CA ILE A 381 8.82 -1.14 33.59
C ILE A 381 7.43 -0.92 32.99
N VAL A 382 6.78 -2.00 32.57
CA VAL A 382 5.41 -1.98 32.05
C VAL A 382 4.51 -2.66 33.07
N ARG A 383 3.55 -1.91 33.60
CA ARG A 383 2.55 -2.45 34.53
C ARG A 383 1.58 -3.39 33.80
N PRO A 384 0.87 -4.26 34.53
CA PRO A 384 -0.24 -5.04 33.99
C PRO A 384 -1.29 -4.17 33.29
N ASP A 385 -1.49 -2.90 33.70
CA ASP A 385 -2.42 -1.97 33.03
C ASP A 385 -1.92 -1.44 31.67
N GLY A 386 -0.70 -1.79 31.25
CA GLY A 386 -0.06 -1.33 30.02
C GLY A 386 0.64 0.02 30.12
N VAL A 387 0.64 0.65 31.30
CA VAL A 387 1.39 1.90 31.55
C VAL A 387 2.89 1.59 31.59
N LYS A 388 3.64 2.23 30.69
CA LYS A 388 5.11 2.13 30.59
C LYS A 388 5.77 3.26 31.40
N ILE A 389 6.51 2.87 32.43
CA ILE A 389 7.27 3.76 33.32
C ILE A 389 8.72 3.80 32.85
N ARG A 390 9.25 5.01 32.70
CA ARG A 390 10.65 5.26 32.36
C ARG A 390 11.47 5.47 33.62
N LEU A 391 12.50 4.66 33.86
CA LEU A 391 13.31 4.76 35.07
C LEU A 391 14.30 5.93 35.07
N ASP A 392 14.54 6.59 33.92
CA ASP A 392 15.40 7.78 33.83
C ASP A 392 14.93 8.94 34.72
N PHE A 393 13.61 9.08 34.88
CA PHE A 393 12.97 10.22 35.56
C PHE A 393 12.46 9.88 36.96
N VAL A 394 12.76 8.69 37.46
CA VAL A 394 12.37 8.26 38.81
C VAL A 394 13.50 8.55 39.77
N GLU A 395 13.23 9.41 40.76
CA GLU A 395 14.15 9.72 41.85
C GLU A 395 14.26 8.54 42.83
N ASP A 396 13.13 8.06 43.36
CA ASP A 396 13.10 6.97 44.34
C ASP A 396 12.82 5.59 43.72
N ARG A 397 13.90 4.94 43.28
CA ARG A 397 13.85 3.61 42.63
C ARG A 397 13.57 2.46 43.59
N SER A 398 13.94 2.60 44.86
CA SER A 398 13.68 1.60 45.91
C SER A 398 12.19 1.37 46.12
N THR A 399 11.41 2.45 46.22
CA THR A 399 9.95 2.38 46.39
C THR A 399 9.28 1.67 45.21
N ILE A 400 9.76 1.88 43.98
CA ILE A 400 9.23 1.17 42.80
C ILE A 400 9.61 -0.32 42.86
N ALA A 401 10.85 -0.64 43.23
CA ALA A 401 11.30 -2.02 43.36
C ALA A 401 10.50 -2.79 44.42
N ASP A 402 10.17 -2.16 45.54
CA ASP A 402 9.39 -2.80 46.61
C ASP A 402 7.95 -3.10 46.18
N ASN A 403 7.36 -2.22 45.36
CA ASN A 403 6.02 -2.36 44.79
C ASN A 403 5.97 -3.23 43.51
N LEU A 404 7.05 -3.95 43.15
CA LEU A 404 7.01 -4.90 42.05
C LEU A 404 6.18 -6.13 42.42
N GLU A 405 5.21 -6.45 41.58
CA GLU A 405 4.33 -7.62 41.73
C GLU A 405 4.48 -8.57 40.54
N ILE A 406 3.97 -9.79 40.72
CA ILE A 406 3.94 -10.82 39.67
C ILE A 406 3.07 -10.32 38.50
N GLY A 407 3.53 -10.54 37.27
CA GLY A 407 2.84 -10.11 36.04
C GLY A 407 3.26 -8.73 35.52
N TYR A 408 4.09 -7.98 36.25
CA TYR A 408 4.78 -6.81 35.71
C TYR A 408 5.78 -7.25 34.62
N LEU A 409 6.03 -6.40 33.62
CA LEU A 409 7.04 -6.66 32.59
C LEU A 409 8.19 -5.67 32.75
N VAL A 410 9.41 -6.18 32.82
CA VAL A 410 10.62 -5.40 33.04
C VAL A 410 11.49 -5.48 31.79
N GLU A 411 11.81 -4.33 31.19
CA GLU A 411 12.75 -4.25 30.05
C GLU A 411 14.18 -4.07 30.61
N ARG A 412 14.81 -5.20 30.92
CA ARG A 412 16.17 -5.24 31.48
C ARG A 412 17.24 -5.14 30.40
N HIS A 413 18.44 -4.69 30.78
CA HIS A 413 19.62 -4.75 29.92
C HIS A 413 19.95 -6.20 29.53
N ILE A 414 20.61 -6.34 28.38
CA ILE A 414 21.12 -7.65 27.94
C ILE A 414 22.27 -8.07 28.85
N SER A 415 22.24 -9.32 29.29
CA SER A 415 23.18 -9.92 30.22
C SER A 415 23.91 -11.11 29.59
N ASN A 416 24.90 -11.63 30.30
CA ASN A 416 25.65 -12.80 29.83
C ASN A 416 24.73 -14.03 29.72
N GLY A 417 24.82 -14.75 28.60
CA GLY A 417 24.01 -15.93 28.32
C GLY A 417 22.67 -15.65 27.63
N ASP A 418 22.32 -14.39 27.39
CA ASP A 418 21.14 -14.07 26.55
C ASP A 418 21.41 -14.45 25.09
N ILE A 419 20.37 -14.89 24.39
CA ILE A 419 20.47 -15.32 22.98
C ILE A 419 20.26 -14.11 22.07
N VAL A 420 21.16 -13.94 21.10
CA VAL A 420 21.07 -12.91 20.08
C VAL A 420 21.32 -13.48 18.69
N MET A 421 20.76 -12.83 17.68
CA MET A 421 20.98 -13.18 16.28
C MET A 421 22.05 -12.27 15.69
N PHE A 422 23.14 -12.87 15.25
CA PHE A 422 24.29 -12.17 14.69
C PHE A 422 24.35 -12.37 13.17
N ASN A 423 24.55 -11.30 12.41
CA ASN A 423 24.38 -11.28 10.96
C ASN A 423 25.45 -10.44 10.26
N ARG A 424 26.01 -10.96 9.16
CA ARG A 424 26.83 -10.18 8.21
C ARG A 424 26.10 -9.99 6.89
N GLN A 425 26.04 -8.74 6.43
CA GLN A 425 25.51 -8.41 5.10
C GLN A 425 26.67 -8.36 4.08
N PRO A 426 26.49 -8.88 2.85
CA PRO A 426 25.29 -9.52 2.31
C PRO A 426 25.10 -10.96 2.82
N SER A 427 23.85 -11.33 3.11
CA SER A 427 23.51 -12.68 3.57
C SER A 427 23.31 -13.62 2.37
N LEU A 428 24.36 -14.35 1.98
CA LEU A 428 24.37 -15.20 0.78
C LEU A 428 23.83 -16.61 1.02
N HIS A 429 24.01 -17.14 2.23
CA HIS A 429 23.57 -18.47 2.61
C HIS A 429 22.96 -18.43 4.02
N GLN A 430 22.27 -19.48 4.43
CA GLN A 430 21.61 -19.54 5.74
C GLN A 430 22.54 -19.22 6.92
N MET A 431 23.81 -19.66 6.86
CA MET A 431 24.82 -19.44 7.92
C MET A 431 25.29 -17.98 8.06
N SER A 432 24.86 -17.06 7.17
CA SER A 432 25.21 -15.64 7.31
C SER A 432 24.47 -14.97 8.47
N ILE A 433 23.48 -15.66 9.05
CA ILE A 433 22.81 -15.30 10.30
C ILE A 433 22.80 -16.51 11.23
N MET A 434 23.34 -16.36 12.44
CA MET A 434 23.35 -17.44 13.44
C MET A 434 23.04 -16.89 14.83
N ALA A 435 22.53 -17.76 15.71
CA ALA A 435 22.34 -17.44 17.11
C ALA A 435 23.67 -17.55 17.87
N HIS A 436 23.90 -16.61 18.78
CA HIS A 436 25.05 -16.56 19.68
C HIS A 436 24.59 -16.20 21.09
N TYR A 437 25.34 -16.64 22.09
CA TYR A 437 25.17 -16.22 23.47
C TYR A 437 25.94 -14.94 23.73
N VAL A 438 25.30 -13.98 24.39
CA VAL A 438 25.93 -12.71 24.71
C VAL A 438 26.96 -12.89 25.80
N ARG A 439 28.13 -12.27 25.61
CA ARG A 439 29.10 -12.02 26.66
C ARG A 439 29.45 -10.55 26.68
N VAL A 440 29.04 -9.84 27.73
CA VAL A 440 29.26 -8.41 27.86
C VAL A 440 30.72 -8.15 28.22
N LEU A 441 31.40 -7.35 27.39
CA LEU A 441 32.81 -7.03 27.53
C LEU A 441 33.03 -5.52 27.36
N PRO A 442 34.09 -4.96 28.00
CA PRO A 442 34.45 -3.57 27.79
C PRO A 442 34.92 -3.33 26.34
N GLY A 443 34.62 -2.16 25.79
CA GLY A 443 35.00 -1.78 24.43
C GLY A 443 33.85 -1.17 23.64
N LYS A 444 34.02 -1.09 22.31
CA LYS A 444 33.04 -0.53 21.37
C LYS A 444 32.78 -1.43 20.14
N THR A 445 33.51 -2.53 20.03
CA THR A 445 33.45 -3.48 18.91
C THR A 445 32.74 -4.76 19.34
N PHE A 446 32.12 -5.45 18.39
CA PHE A 446 31.72 -6.82 18.63
C PHE A 446 32.95 -7.72 18.63
N ARG A 447 32.99 -8.71 19.52
CA ARG A 447 34.08 -9.68 19.53
C ARG A 447 33.59 -11.03 19.07
N LEU A 448 34.33 -11.65 18.15
CA LEU A 448 33.97 -12.93 17.56
C LEU A 448 35.15 -13.89 17.65
N HIS A 449 34.85 -15.15 17.94
CA HIS A 449 35.86 -16.21 17.88
C HIS A 449 36.32 -16.42 16.42
N PRO A 450 37.63 -16.35 16.09
CA PRO A 450 38.12 -16.40 14.70
C PRO A 450 37.71 -17.66 13.91
N ALA A 451 37.49 -18.80 14.58
CA ALA A 451 37.02 -20.02 13.91
C ALA A 451 35.60 -19.90 13.33
N VAL A 452 34.82 -18.90 13.74
CA VAL A 452 33.46 -18.63 13.28
C VAL A 452 33.42 -17.58 12.15
N CYS A 453 34.58 -17.08 11.71
CA CYS A 453 34.65 -16.15 10.58
C CYS A 453 34.26 -16.77 9.22
N PRO A 454 34.66 -18.02 8.87
CA PRO A 454 34.32 -18.62 7.58
C PRO A 454 32.82 -18.65 7.25
N PRO A 455 31.89 -19.04 8.16
CA PRO A 455 30.46 -18.99 7.86
C PRO A 455 29.96 -17.57 7.65
N TYR A 456 30.55 -16.52 8.24
CA TYR A 456 30.15 -15.15 7.91
C TYR A 456 30.87 -14.58 6.68
N ASN A 457 31.88 -15.30 6.18
CA ASN A 457 32.87 -14.81 5.23
C ASN A 457 33.45 -13.44 5.66
N ALA A 458 33.66 -13.28 6.97
CA ALA A 458 34.07 -12.03 7.60
C ALA A 458 35.58 -11.99 7.83
N ASP A 459 36.16 -10.81 7.76
CA ASP A 459 37.53 -10.54 8.17
C ASP A 459 37.56 -9.37 9.19
N PHE A 460 38.75 -8.89 9.55
CA PHE A 460 38.93 -7.90 10.62
C PHE A 460 39.57 -6.59 10.11
N ASP A 461 39.36 -6.24 8.84
CA ASP A 461 39.92 -5.03 8.22
C ASP A 461 39.08 -3.76 8.46
N GLY A 462 37.93 -3.90 9.11
CA GLY A 462 36.92 -2.85 9.27
C GLY A 462 35.48 -3.35 9.08
N ASP A 463 35.31 -4.63 8.74
CA ASP A 463 34.01 -5.29 8.63
C ASP A 463 33.04 -4.99 9.79
N GLU A 464 31.81 -4.60 9.43
CA GLU A 464 30.73 -4.32 10.36
C GLU A 464 29.66 -5.40 10.31
N MET A 465 29.24 -5.87 11.49
CA MET A 465 28.18 -6.88 11.63
C MET A 465 26.99 -6.33 12.43
N ASN A 466 25.83 -6.91 12.18
CA ASN A 466 24.56 -6.57 12.82
C ASN A 466 24.24 -7.57 13.94
N LEU A 467 23.70 -7.06 15.03
CA LEU A 467 23.19 -7.83 16.15
C LEU A 467 21.71 -7.50 16.33
N HIS A 468 20.87 -8.52 16.39
CA HIS A 468 19.43 -8.42 16.59
C HIS A 468 19.04 -9.18 17.86
N VAL A 469 18.11 -8.61 18.63
CA VAL A 469 17.73 -9.14 19.95
C VAL A 469 16.27 -9.57 19.88
N PRO A 470 15.99 -10.89 19.84
CA PRO A 470 14.63 -11.41 19.98
C PRO A 470 13.97 -10.88 21.25
N GLN A 471 12.67 -10.60 21.18
CA GLN A 471 11.93 -9.95 22.28
C GLN A 471 10.91 -10.88 22.93
N SER A 472 10.19 -11.68 22.16
CA SER A 472 9.22 -12.65 22.68
C SER A 472 9.92 -13.94 23.10
N GLU A 473 9.48 -14.57 24.20
CA GLU A 473 10.05 -15.84 24.69
C GLU A 473 9.98 -17.00 23.68
N GLU A 474 9.00 -16.99 22.77
CA GLU A 474 8.85 -18.02 21.71
C GLU A 474 9.91 -17.91 20.60
N ALA A 475 10.51 -16.72 20.41
CA ALA A 475 11.42 -16.41 19.31
C ALA A 475 12.86 -16.33 19.81
#